data_AF-A0A943RUR9-F1
#
_entry.id   AF-A0A943RUR9-F1
#
_cell.length_a   1.000
_cell.length_b   1.000
_cell.length_c   1.000
_cell.angle_alpha   90.00
_cell.angle_beta   90.00
_cell.angle_gamma   90.00
#
_symmetry.space_group_name_H-M   'P 1'
#
loop_
_entity.id
_entity.type
_entity.pdbx_description
1 polymer ?
#
loop_
_entity_poly.entity_id
_entity_poly.type
_entity_poly.pdbx_seq_one_letter_code
_entity_poly.pdbx_strand_id
1 'polypeptide(L)'
;MAIKNDKTTPHRFDVVGSFLRPENLKQARIQFEKGQIDSHELKQVEDKAITELIQKEKQAGLKVITDGEFRRATWHLDFMWAFEGIGHAPTNTGLPFHDEIAEIDDTFLVGKVELIKEHPFIEHFRFVQRFEDETTVAKLTIPAPAQFIEQFIMPMNREQTNKYYANDQDLLEDIVAGYGAFIKQVYAAGCRNLQLDDCSWGVLVDPRAELFFG
;
A
#
# COMPACT_ATOMS: atom_id res chain seq x y z
N MET A 1 12.91 29.47 -20.44
CA MET A 1 11.61 29.15 -21.08
C MET A 1 10.82 28.38 -20.04
N ALA A 2 9.85 29.01 -19.37
CA ALA A 2 9.05 28.33 -18.36
C ALA A 2 8.13 27.33 -19.09
N ILE A 3 8.36 26.04 -18.87
CA ILE A 3 7.47 24.99 -19.34
C ILE A 3 6.10 25.28 -18.72
N LYS A 4 5.06 25.43 -19.54
CA LYS A 4 3.69 25.60 -19.03
C LYS A 4 3.36 24.37 -18.18
N ASN A 5 2.97 24.62 -16.92
CA ASN A 5 2.57 23.59 -15.96
C ASN A 5 1.29 22.92 -16.46
N ASP A 6 1.39 21.65 -16.84
CA ASP A 6 0.24 20.78 -16.97
C ASP A 6 0.19 19.87 -15.72
N LYS A 7 -1.01 19.64 -15.19
CA LYS A 7 -1.27 18.65 -14.12
C LYS A 7 -1.17 17.20 -14.64
N THR A 8 -0.93 17.01 -15.94
CA THR A 8 -0.72 15.68 -16.53
C THR A 8 0.59 15.06 -16.08
N THR A 9 0.47 13.95 -15.36
CA THR A 9 1.53 13.00 -15.01
C THR A 9 1.81 12.05 -16.19
N PRO A 10 2.99 11.41 -16.27
CA PRO A 10 4.14 11.52 -15.36
C PRO A 10 4.97 12.79 -15.59
N HIS A 11 5.55 13.32 -14.50
CA HIS A 11 6.46 14.47 -14.57
C HIS A 11 7.89 14.02 -14.87
N ARG A 12 8.73 14.93 -15.37
CA ARG A 12 10.15 14.63 -15.67
C ARG A 12 10.96 14.19 -14.45
N PHE A 13 10.55 14.62 -13.27
CA PHE A 13 11.11 14.20 -11.99
C PHE A 13 9.95 13.93 -11.04
N ASP A 14 10.00 12.76 -10.42
CA ASP A 14 8.99 12.23 -9.50
C ASP A 14 9.71 11.30 -8.51
N VAL A 15 9.04 10.95 -7.42
CA VAL A 15 9.47 9.97 -6.42
C VAL A 15 8.62 8.71 -6.57
N VAL A 16 9.06 7.56 -6.07
CA VAL A 16 8.23 6.34 -6.14
C VAL A 16 7.01 6.45 -5.23
N GLY A 17 7.21 6.79 -3.96
CA GLY A 17 6.11 6.98 -3.01
C GLY A 17 6.58 7.10 -1.57
N SER A 18 7.34 6.10 -1.10
CA SER A 18 7.78 6.02 0.30
C SER A 18 8.91 7.00 0.63
N PHE A 19 8.92 7.45 1.88
CA PHE A 19 10.00 8.25 2.48
C PHE A 19 10.45 7.66 3.81
N LEU A 20 11.65 8.05 4.28
CA LEU A 20 12.13 7.67 5.60
C LEU A 20 11.25 8.30 6.69
N ARG A 21 10.65 7.43 7.52
CA ARG A 21 9.84 7.87 8.67
C ARG A 21 10.71 8.68 9.64
N PRO A 22 10.28 9.89 10.06
CA PRO A 22 11.00 10.66 11.06
C PRO A 22 10.94 9.99 12.44
N GLU A 23 11.90 10.33 13.30
CA GLU A 23 12.07 9.64 14.60
C GLU A 23 10.83 9.73 15.49
N ASN A 24 10.17 10.89 15.53
CA ASN A 24 8.93 11.07 16.28
C ASN A 24 7.81 10.11 15.83
N LEU A 25 7.69 9.86 14.52
CA LEU A 25 6.70 8.92 14.00
C LEU A 25 7.05 7.47 14.36
N LYS A 26 8.34 7.10 14.28
CA LYS A 26 8.78 5.76 14.72
C LYS A 26 8.44 5.51 16.19
N GLN A 27 8.73 6.49 17.06
CA GLN A 27 8.41 6.39 18.48
C GLN A 27 6.91 6.29 18.73
N ALA A 28 6.09 7.08 18.04
CA ALA A 28 4.63 7.00 18.17
C ALA A 28 4.08 5.62 17.76
N ARG A 29 4.60 5.00 16.70
CA ARG A 29 4.19 3.64 16.30
C ARG A 29 4.55 2.60 17.36
N ILE A 30 5.76 2.68 17.93
CA ILE A 30 6.17 1.80 19.05
C ILE A 30 5.26 2.00 20.27
N GLN A 31 4.88 3.25 20.58
CA GLN A 31 3.96 3.55 21.69
C GLN A 31 2.57 2.98 21.43
N PHE A 32 2.07 3.09 20.20
CA PHE A 32 0.77 2.54 19.80
C PHE A 32 0.75 1.01 19.90
N GLU A 33 1.78 0.33 19.39
CA GLU A 33 1.95 -1.13 19.51
C GLU A 33 2.00 -1.60 20.97
N LYS A 34 2.55 -0.76 21.87
CA LYS A 34 2.58 -1.01 23.33
C LYS A 34 1.29 -0.60 24.05
N GLY A 35 0.28 -0.10 23.35
CA GLY A 35 -0.97 0.40 23.93
C GLY A 35 -0.81 1.65 24.80
N GLN A 36 0.26 2.42 24.60
CA GLN A 36 0.58 3.63 25.38
C GLN A 36 -0.10 4.88 24.83
N ILE A 37 -0.38 4.90 23.52
CA ILE A 37 -1.19 5.91 22.86
C ILE A 37 -2.31 5.23 22.10
N ASP A 38 -3.43 5.92 21.91
CA ASP A 38 -4.55 5.41 21.13
C ASP A 38 -4.40 5.71 19.62
N SER A 39 -5.35 5.20 18.82
CA SER A 39 -5.35 5.40 17.36
C SER A 39 -5.53 6.87 16.95
N HIS A 40 -6.18 7.69 17.78
CA HIS A 40 -6.37 9.11 17.51
C HIS A 40 -5.07 9.88 17.71
N GLU A 41 -4.36 9.60 18.80
CA GLU A 41 -3.04 10.15 19.10
C GLU A 41 -2.01 9.75 18.04
N LEU A 42 -1.97 8.48 17.63
CA LEU A 42 -1.10 8.04 16.54
C LEU A 42 -1.42 8.81 15.25
N LYS A 43 -2.71 8.90 14.89
CA LYS A 43 -3.16 9.62 13.69
C LYS A 43 -2.71 11.08 13.71
N GLN A 44 -2.74 11.77 14.85
CA GLN A 44 -2.27 13.15 14.95
C GLN A 44 -0.77 13.27 14.64
N VAL A 45 0.05 12.34 15.13
CA VAL A 45 1.49 12.30 14.84
C VAL A 45 1.74 12.03 13.36
N GLU A 46 1.00 11.09 12.77
CA GLU A 46 1.05 10.78 11.33
C GLU A 46 0.65 11.98 10.48
N ASP A 47 -0.50 12.60 10.76
CA ASP A 47 -1.01 13.79 10.05
C ASP A 47 0.04 14.91 10.06
N LYS A 48 0.68 15.14 11.21
CA LYS A 48 1.75 16.14 11.36
C LYS A 48 2.98 15.77 10.53
N ALA A 49 3.46 14.53 10.62
CA ALA A 49 4.63 14.07 9.89
C ALA A 49 4.42 14.12 8.37
N ILE A 50 3.23 13.75 7.89
CA ILE A 50 2.85 13.84 6.47
C ILE A 50 2.79 15.31 6.03
N THR A 51 2.23 16.19 6.84
CA THR A 51 2.18 17.64 6.52
C THR A 51 3.59 18.22 6.36
N GLU A 52 4.50 17.88 7.29
CA GLU A 52 5.91 18.30 7.24
C GLU A 52 6.65 17.71 6.02
N LEU A 53 6.36 16.46 5.64
CA LEU A 53 6.90 15.82 4.45
C LEU A 53 6.44 16.57 3.18
N ILE A 54 5.13 16.81 3.03
CA ILE A 54 4.56 17.51 1.87
C ILE A 54 5.18 18.90 1.71
N GLN A 55 5.42 19.61 2.81
CA GLN A 55 6.12 20.90 2.76
C GLN A 55 7.54 20.76 2.20
N LYS A 56 8.28 19.72 2.59
CA LYS A 56 9.63 19.44 2.06
C LYS A 56 9.59 19.03 0.58
N GLU A 57 8.64 18.18 0.18
CA GLU A 57 8.45 17.79 -1.22
C GLU A 57 8.23 19.04 -2.10
N LYS A 58 7.34 19.95 -1.67
CA LYS A 58 7.08 21.23 -2.34
C LYS A 58 8.30 22.14 -2.38
N GLN A 59 9.03 22.28 -1.27
CA GLN A 59 10.26 23.09 -1.20
C GLN A 59 11.36 22.53 -2.11
N ALA A 60 11.44 21.21 -2.25
CA ALA A 60 12.34 20.53 -3.20
C ALA A 60 11.90 20.71 -4.67
N GLY A 61 10.71 21.27 -4.90
CA GLY A 61 10.17 21.55 -6.23
C GLY A 61 9.41 20.37 -6.86
N LEU A 62 9.15 19.28 -6.12
CA LEU A 62 8.38 18.14 -6.60
C LEU A 62 6.98 18.58 -7.04
N LYS A 63 6.52 18.02 -8.16
CA LYS A 63 5.18 18.26 -8.73
C LYS A 63 4.16 17.24 -8.27
N VAL A 64 4.65 16.14 -7.71
CA VAL A 64 3.85 15.11 -7.08
C VAL A 64 4.16 15.14 -5.60
N ILE A 65 3.11 15.11 -4.78
CA ILE A 65 3.20 15.00 -3.33
C ILE A 65 2.61 13.66 -2.89
N THR A 66 3.18 13.11 -1.83
CA THR A 66 2.83 11.77 -1.30
C THR A 66 2.68 11.83 0.21
N ASP A 67 2.11 10.79 0.83
CA ASP A 67 2.14 10.65 2.29
C ASP A 67 3.41 9.97 2.81
N GLY A 68 4.38 9.68 1.93
CA GLY A 68 5.57 8.91 2.26
C GLY A 68 5.30 7.49 2.75
N GLU A 69 4.07 7.00 2.60
CA GLU A 69 3.56 5.74 3.16
C GLU A 69 3.62 5.69 4.70
N PHE A 70 3.61 6.85 5.37
CA PHE A 70 3.87 6.97 6.80
C PHE A 70 2.86 6.26 7.71
N ARG A 71 1.65 6.00 7.23
CA ARG A 71 0.60 5.30 7.98
C ARG A 71 0.74 3.78 7.95
N ARG A 72 1.53 3.26 7.02
CA ARG A 72 1.60 1.83 6.73
C ARG A 72 2.64 1.15 7.62
N ALA A 73 2.32 -0.04 8.11
CA ALA A 73 3.31 -0.94 8.69
C ALA A 73 4.16 -1.56 7.57
N THR A 74 3.47 -2.02 6.52
CA THR A 74 4.05 -2.58 5.29
C THR A 74 3.45 -1.89 4.07
N TRP A 75 4.21 -1.73 3.00
CA TRP A 75 3.74 -0.98 1.83
C TRP A 75 2.52 -1.61 1.14
N HIS A 76 2.35 -2.94 1.25
CA HIS A 76 1.34 -3.73 0.53
C HIS A 76 0.28 -4.39 1.41
N LEU A 77 0.62 -4.99 2.56
CA LEU A 77 -0.34 -5.81 3.30
C LEU A 77 -1.42 -4.98 3.98
N ASP A 78 -1.09 -3.79 4.50
CA ASP A 78 -2.06 -2.85 5.06
C ASP A 78 -3.20 -2.51 4.06
N PHE A 79 -2.90 -2.55 2.75
CA PHE A 79 -3.92 -2.42 1.71
C PHE A 79 -4.75 -3.71 1.58
N MET A 80 -4.10 -4.87 1.52
CA MET A 80 -4.79 -6.15 1.34
C MET A 80 -5.72 -6.49 2.52
N TRP A 81 -5.28 -6.25 3.75
CA TRP A 81 -6.04 -6.54 4.98
C TRP A 81 -7.33 -5.74 5.12
N ALA A 82 -7.50 -4.66 4.34
CA ALA A 82 -8.72 -3.88 4.33
C ALA A 82 -9.81 -4.44 3.41
N PHE A 83 -9.52 -5.50 2.64
CA PHE A 83 -10.52 -6.29 1.92
C PHE A 83 -11.15 -7.34 2.84
N GLU A 84 -12.43 -7.62 2.63
CA GLU A 84 -13.07 -8.75 3.29
C GLU A 84 -12.51 -10.07 2.77
N GLY A 85 -12.59 -11.11 3.60
CA GLY A 85 -12.02 -12.42 3.29
C GLY A 85 -10.51 -12.51 3.48
N ILE A 86 -9.83 -11.42 3.85
CA ILE A 86 -8.41 -11.42 4.19
C ILE A 86 -8.23 -11.43 5.71
N GLY A 87 -7.49 -12.41 6.21
CA GLY A 87 -7.07 -12.50 7.60
C GLY A 87 -5.55 -12.34 7.73
N HIS A 88 -5.11 -11.92 8.91
CA HIS A 88 -3.70 -11.90 9.24
C HIS A 88 -3.47 -12.19 10.73
N ALA A 89 -2.28 -12.67 11.06
CA ALA A 89 -1.86 -12.91 12.44
C ALA A 89 -0.34 -12.71 12.58
N PRO A 90 0.16 -12.35 13.78
CA PRO A 90 1.59 -12.31 14.05
C PRO A 90 2.26 -13.63 13.66
N THR A 91 3.34 -13.53 12.90
CA THR A 91 4.09 -14.71 12.45
C THR A 91 4.77 -15.40 13.62
N ASN A 92 4.77 -16.74 13.62
CA ASN A 92 5.53 -17.53 14.60
C ASN A 92 6.94 -17.87 14.12
N THR A 93 7.23 -17.72 12.81
CA THR A 93 8.47 -18.18 12.18
C THR A 93 9.28 -17.08 11.50
N GLY A 94 8.67 -15.94 11.17
CA GLY A 94 9.34 -14.82 10.51
C GLY A 94 9.91 -15.16 9.13
N LEU A 95 10.24 -14.14 8.33
CA LEU A 95 10.94 -14.33 7.07
C LEU A 95 12.42 -13.92 7.24
N PRO A 96 13.39 -14.77 6.86
CA PRO A 96 14.80 -14.39 6.91
C PRO A 96 15.10 -13.33 5.84
N PHE A 97 15.49 -12.13 6.26
CA PHE A 97 15.83 -11.02 5.38
C PHE A 97 17.18 -10.41 5.82
N HIS A 98 18.25 -10.74 5.10
CA HIS A 98 19.60 -10.21 5.32
C HIS A 98 20.02 -10.08 6.81
N ASP A 99 20.21 -11.22 7.47
CA ASP A 99 20.64 -11.33 8.87
C ASP A 99 19.67 -10.77 9.93
N GLU A 100 18.47 -10.33 9.52
CA GLU A 100 17.37 -9.95 10.41
C GLU A 100 16.11 -10.79 10.10
N ILE A 101 15.27 -11.00 11.12
CA ILE A 101 13.96 -11.65 10.96
C ILE A 101 12.96 -10.54 10.66
N ALA A 102 12.40 -10.54 9.45
CA ALA A 102 11.26 -9.70 9.13
C ALA A 102 10.01 -10.32 9.78
N GLU A 103 9.54 -9.73 10.87
CA GLU A 103 8.27 -10.06 11.53
C GLU A 103 7.11 -9.43 10.76
N ILE A 104 6.82 -9.99 9.60
CA ILE A 104 5.64 -9.64 8.79
C ILE A 104 4.54 -10.62 9.16
N ASP A 105 3.34 -10.11 9.49
CA ASP A 105 2.18 -10.95 9.80
C ASP A 105 1.88 -11.95 8.68
N ASP A 106 1.63 -13.21 9.07
CA ASP A 106 1.15 -14.24 8.17
C ASP A 106 -0.21 -13.78 7.63
N THR A 107 -0.34 -13.65 6.32
CA THR A 107 -1.54 -13.16 5.64
C THR A 107 -2.18 -14.26 4.82
N PHE A 108 -3.45 -14.55 5.03
CA PHE A 108 -4.15 -15.70 4.48
C PHE A 108 -5.65 -15.44 4.24
N LEU A 109 -6.30 -16.27 3.43
CA LEU A 109 -7.74 -16.15 3.19
C LEU A 109 -8.54 -16.72 4.37
N VAL A 110 -9.59 -16.00 4.76
CA VAL A 110 -10.64 -16.44 5.72
C VAL A 110 -12.03 -16.44 5.09
N GLY A 111 -12.13 -16.01 3.83
CA GLY A 111 -13.35 -15.91 3.03
C GLY A 111 -13.03 -15.57 1.57
N LYS A 112 -14.07 -15.29 0.79
CA LYS A 112 -13.90 -14.70 -0.54
C LYS A 112 -13.49 -13.24 -0.44
N VAL A 113 -12.69 -12.80 -1.40
CA VAL A 113 -12.13 -11.45 -1.47
C VAL A 113 -13.20 -10.51 -1.95
N GLU A 114 -13.54 -9.51 -1.14
CA GLU A 114 -14.56 -8.54 -1.52
C GLU A 114 -14.27 -7.16 -0.93
N LEU A 115 -14.58 -6.10 -1.68
CA LEU A 115 -14.58 -4.74 -1.16
C LEU A 115 -16.01 -4.29 -0.86
N ILE A 116 -16.47 -4.51 0.37
CA ILE A 116 -17.87 -4.19 0.77
C ILE A 116 -18.06 -2.76 1.28
N LYS A 117 -16.97 -2.11 1.74
CA LYS A 117 -16.97 -0.79 2.39
C LYS A 117 -15.99 0.14 1.72
N GLU A 118 -16.02 1.41 2.12
CA GLU A 118 -14.99 2.37 1.69
C GLU A 118 -13.63 1.94 2.24
N HIS A 119 -12.64 1.81 1.36
CA HIS A 119 -11.31 1.37 1.75
C HIS A 119 -10.60 2.46 2.58
N PRO A 120 -9.88 2.14 3.68
CA PRO A 120 -9.24 3.16 4.53
C PRO A 120 -8.28 4.10 3.79
N PHE A 121 -7.60 3.58 2.75
CA PHE A 121 -6.72 4.37 1.88
C PHE A 121 -7.42 5.55 1.18
N ILE A 122 -8.75 5.52 1.05
CA ILE A 122 -9.51 6.65 0.50
C ILE A 122 -9.38 7.87 1.43
N GLU A 123 -9.45 7.69 2.75
CA GLU A 123 -9.25 8.79 3.70
C GLU A 123 -7.79 9.25 3.73
N HIS A 124 -6.84 8.32 3.58
CA HIS A 124 -5.41 8.65 3.47
C HIS A 124 -5.17 9.55 2.25
N PHE A 125 -5.74 9.19 1.10
CA PHE A 125 -5.67 10.02 -0.11
C PHE A 125 -6.34 11.39 0.09
N ARG A 126 -7.57 11.43 0.66
CA ARG A 126 -8.26 12.70 0.95
C ARG A 126 -7.43 13.62 1.84
N PHE A 127 -6.65 13.07 2.78
CA PHE A 127 -5.74 13.88 3.59
C PHE A 127 -4.67 14.57 2.74
N VAL A 128 -3.96 13.84 1.89
CA VAL A 128 -2.91 14.39 1.01
C VAL A 128 -3.49 15.35 -0.03
N GLN A 129 -4.65 15.00 -0.60
CA GLN A 129 -5.31 15.78 -1.64
C GLN A 129 -5.64 17.22 -1.19
N ARG A 130 -5.93 17.42 0.10
CA ARG A 130 -6.16 18.77 0.67
C ARG A 130 -4.95 19.70 0.53
N PHE A 131 -3.76 19.16 0.26
CA PHE A 131 -2.54 19.91 0.04
C PHE A 131 -2.21 20.11 -1.44
N GLU A 132 -3.04 19.67 -2.39
CA GLU A 132 -2.85 20.03 -3.80
C GLU A 132 -2.91 21.56 -4.01
N ASP A 133 -2.20 22.05 -5.02
CA ASP A 133 -2.24 23.46 -5.41
C ASP A 133 -2.10 23.63 -6.94
N GLU A 134 -1.81 24.83 -7.41
CA GLU A 134 -1.63 25.14 -8.83
C GLU A 134 -0.44 24.40 -9.46
N THR A 135 0.48 23.90 -8.63
CA THR A 135 1.77 23.34 -9.05
C THR A 135 2.00 21.91 -8.60
N THR A 136 1.20 21.38 -7.67
CA THR A 136 1.34 20.00 -7.17
C THR A 136 0.04 19.19 -7.20
N VAL A 137 0.16 17.90 -7.54
CA VAL A 137 -0.92 16.90 -7.51
C VAL A 137 -0.59 15.78 -6.51
N ALA A 138 -1.60 15.25 -5.82
CA ALA A 138 -1.43 14.16 -4.88
C ALA A 138 -1.33 12.82 -5.63
N LYS A 139 -0.40 11.96 -5.20
CA LYS A 139 -0.28 10.58 -5.66
C LYS A 139 -0.61 9.60 -4.56
N LEU A 140 -1.36 8.55 -4.92
CA LEU A 140 -1.54 7.38 -4.08
C LEU A 140 -0.79 6.19 -4.71
N THR A 141 0.00 5.49 -3.90
CA THR A 141 0.60 4.20 -4.25
C THR A 141 -0.23 3.06 -3.64
N ILE A 142 -0.47 1.99 -4.38
CA ILE A 142 -1.06 0.74 -3.88
C ILE A 142 -0.31 -0.45 -4.51
N PRO A 143 -0.28 -1.63 -3.87
CA PRO A 143 0.23 -2.82 -4.53
C PRO A 143 -0.57 -3.14 -5.79
N ALA A 144 0.11 -3.67 -6.81
CA ALA A 144 -0.54 -4.14 -8.02
C ALA A 144 -1.38 -5.40 -7.76
N PRO A 145 -2.43 -5.67 -8.57
CA PRO A 145 -3.21 -6.90 -8.46
C PRO A 145 -2.37 -8.17 -8.56
N ALA A 146 -1.28 -8.14 -9.33
CA ALA A 146 -0.35 -9.27 -9.45
C ALA A 146 0.34 -9.58 -8.12
N GLN A 147 0.75 -8.56 -7.37
CA GLN A 147 1.29 -8.72 -6.01
C GLN A 147 0.24 -9.29 -5.05
N PHE A 148 -1.02 -8.87 -5.21
CA PHE A 148 -2.14 -9.37 -4.41
C PHE A 148 -2.37 -10.86 -4.65
N ILE A 149 -2.49 -11.30 -5.91
CA ILE A 149 -2.71 -12.72 -6.19
C ILE A 149 -1.50 -13.56 -5.78
N GLU A 150 -0.27 -13.08 -6.05
CA GLU A 150 0.99 -13.74 -5.66
C GLU A 150 0.96 -14.16 -4.18
N GLN A 151 0.56 -13.24 -3.29
CA GLN A 151 0.47 -13.48 -1.85
C GLN A 151 -0.36 -14.73 -1.50
N PHE A 152 -1.41 -15.04 -2.25
CA PHE A 152 -2.36 -16.12 -1.92
C PHE A 152 -2.16 -17.39 -2.75
N ILE A 153 -1.39 -17.34 -3.83
CA ILE A 153 -1.10 -18.52 -4.67
C ILE A 153 0.25 -19.17 -4.36
N MET A 154 1.12 -18.49 -3.60
CA MET A 154 2.39 -19.08 -3.16
C MET A 154 2.18 -20.33 -2.28
N PRO A 155 3.15 -21.27 -2.25
CA PRO A 155 2.99 -22.57 -1.60
C PRO A 155 2.51 -22.52 -0.14
N MET A 156 2.96 -21.54 0.64
CA MET A 156 2.58 -21.41 2.06
C MET A 156 1.10 -21.07 2.26
N ASN A 157 0.45 -20.41 1.29
CA ASN A 157 -0.97 -20.03 1.36
C ASN A 157 -1.88 -20.96 0.56
N ARG A 158 -1.32 -21.79 -0.33
CA ARG A 158 -2.07 -22.59 -1.30
C ARG A 158 -3.16 -23.46 -0.66
N GLU A 159 -2.85 -24.18 0.42
CA GLU A 159 -3.83 -25.04 1.10
C GLU A 159 -5.03 -24.23 1.61
N GLN A 160 -4.77 -23.08 2.22
CA GLN A 160 -5.81 -22.22 2.77
C GLN A 160 -6.64 -21.58 1.66
N THR A 161 -6.00 -21.13 0.57
CA THR A 161 -6.68 -20.55 -0.59
C THR A 161 -7.66 -21.52 -1.24
N ASN A 162 -7.27 -22.78 -1.38
CA ASN A 162 -8.09 -23.84 -1.96
C ASN A 162 -9.38 -24.15 -1.16
N LYS A 163 -9.51 -23.66 0.07
CA LYS A 163 -10.75 -23.79 0.86
C LYS A 163 -11.85 -22.83 0.40
N TYR A 164 -11.49 -21.74 -0.26
CA TYR A 164 -12.41 -20.66 -0.67
C TYR A 164 -12.57 -20.54 -2.19
N TYR A 165 -11.56 -20.98 -2.94
CA TYR A 165 -11.53 -20.94 -4.39
C TYR A 165 -11.16 -22.29 -4.98
N ALA A 166 -11.93 -22.73 -5.98
CA ALA A 166 -11.67 -24.00 -6.64
C ALA A 166 -10.46 -23.95 -7.59
N ASN A 167 -10.12 -22.75 -8.06
CA ASN A 167 -9.03 -22.49 -8.99
C ASN A 167 -8.57 -21.03 -8.87
N ASP A 168 -7.40 -20.72 -9.43
CA ASP A 168 -6.79 -19.38 -9.36
C ASP A 168 -7.55 -18.32 -10.19
N GLN A 169 -8.31 -18.75 -11.20
CA GLN A 169 -9.11 -17.85 -12.04
C GLN A 169 -10.26 -17.24 -11.23
N ASP A 170 -10.94 -18.02 -10.40
CA ASP A 170 -12.03 -17.51 -9.53
C ASP A 170 -11.48 -16.48 -8.52
N LEU A 171 -10.30 -16.73 -7.94
CA LEU A 171 -9.63 -15.76 -7.05
C LEU A 171 -9.23 -14.49 -7.80
N LEU A 172 -8.65 -14.63 -8.99
CA LEU A 172 -8.26 -13.51 -9.84
C LEU A 172 -9.45 -12.61 -10.18
N GLU A 173 -10.61 -13.20 -10.50
CA GLU A 173 -11.83 -12.46 -10.82
C GLU A 173 -12.32 -11.60 -9.64
N ASP A 174 -12.33 -12.16 -8.43
CA ASP A 174 -12.73 -11.43 -7.22
C ASP A 174 -11.71 -10.33 -6.86
N ILE A 175 -10.40 -10.56 -7.03
CA ILE A 175 -9.36 -9.53 -6.88
C ILE A 175 -9.56 -8.40 -7.90
N VAL A 176 -9.76 -8.71 -9.18
CA VAL A 176 -9.98 -7.71 -10.24
C VAL A 176 -11.24 -6.89 -9.95
N ALA A 177 -12.32 -7.53 -9.51
CA ALA A 177 -13.54 -6.84 -9.10
C ALA A 177 -13.28 -5.89 -7.92
N GLY A 178 -12.54 -6.34 -6.90
CA GLY A 178 -12.13 -5.54 -5.75
C GLY A 178 -11.29 -4.31 -6.13
N TYR A 179 -10.27 -4.48 -6.97
CA TYR A 179 -9.47 -3.37 -7.49
C TYR A 179 -10.31 -2.40 -8.34
N GLY A 180 -11.20 -2.93 -9.18
CA GLY A 180 -12.14 -2.10 -9.95
C GLY A 180 -13.05 -1.26 -9.06
N ALA A 181 -13.52 -1.81 -7.95
CA ALA A 181 -14.29 -1.08 -6.95
C ALA A 181 -13.44 -0.03 -6.22
N PHE A 182 -12.23 -0.38 -5.78
CA PHE A 182 -11.30 0.56 -5.14
C PHE A 182 -10.93 1.74 -6.04
N ILE A 183 -10.60 1.47 -7.30
CA ILE A 183 -10.25 2.52 -8.28
C ILE A 183 -11.43 3.46 -8.50
N LYS A 184 -12.68 2.95 -8.54
CA LYS A 184 -13.87 3.80 -8.60
C LYS A 184 -14.01 4.67 -7.34
N GLN A 185 -13.78 4.12 -6.14
CA GLN A 185 -13.83 4.89 -4.89
C GLN A 185 -12.79 6.02 -4.88
N VAL A 186 -11.52 5.72 -5.21
CA VAL A 186 -10.44 6.72 -5.16
C VAL A 186 -10.58 7.75 -6.28
N TYR A 187 -11.09 7.36 -7.45
CA TYR A 187 -11.41 8.30 -8.52
C TYR A 187 -12.54 9.25 -8.13
N ALA A 188 -13.58 8.74 -7.44
CA ALA A 188 -14.69 9.53 -6.91
C ALA A 188 -14.22 10.48 -5.79
N ALA A 189 -13.22 10.09 -5.00
CA ALA A 189 -12.54 10.99 -4.06
C ALA A 189 -11.67 12.06 -4.77
N GLY A 190 -11.51 11.98 -6.09
CA GLY A 190 -10.81 12.98 -6.91
C GLY A 190 -9.37 12.62 -7.25
N CYS A 191 -8.93 11.40 -6.99
CA CYS A 191 -7.59 10.95 -7.40
C CYS A 191 -7.45 10.91 -8.93
N ARG A 192 -6.34 11.46 -9.42
CA ARG A 192 -5.96 11.46 -10.84
C ARG A 192 -4.53 10.95 -11.06
N ASN A 193 -3.83 10.59 -9.99
CA ASN A 193 -2.50 9.99 -10.04
C ASN A 193 -2.45 8.79 -9.08
N LEU A 194 -2.68 7.60 -9.62
CA LEU A 194 -2.65 6.33 -8.90
C LEU A 194 -1.51 5.48 -9.47
N GLN A 195 -0.64 4.99 -8.59
CA GLN A 195 0.48 4.12 -8.95
C GLN A 195 0.22 2.70 -8.42
N LEU A 196 0.49 1.71 -9.26
CA LEU A 196 0.43 0.29 -8.92
C LEU A 196 1.87 -0.22 -8.79
N ASP A 197 2.25 -0.61 -7.58
CA ASP A 197 3.59 -1.10 -7.28
C ASP A 197 3.62 -2.62 -7.44
N ASP A 198 4.45 -3.12 -8.36
CA ASP A 198 4.51 -4.52 -8.74
C ASP A 198 5.95 -5.04 -8.69
N CYS A 199 6.23 -5.88 -7.69
CA CYS A 199 7.52 -6.54 -7.55
C CYS A 199 7.52 -7.97 -8.12
N SER A 200 6.35 -8.51 -8.47
CA SER A 200 6.18 -9.90 -8.89
C SER A 200 6.87 -10.20 -10.23
N TRP A 201 6.93 -9.23 -11.14
CA TRP A 201 7.62 -9.38 -12.44
C TRP A 201 9.10 -9.70 -12.31
N GLY A 202 9.76 -9.17 -11.27
CA GLY A 202 11.16 -9.46 -11.00
C GLY A 202 11.39 -10.93 -10.65
N VAL A 203 10.42 -11.56 -10.00
CA VAL A 203 10.48 -12.98 -9.63
C VAL A 203 10.37 -13.86 -10.87
N LEU A 204 9.52 -13.48 -11.85
CA LEU A 204 9.31 -14.25 -13.08
C LEU A 204 10.52 -14.32 -14.01
N VAL A 205 11.46 -13.38 -13.90
CA VAL A 205 12.69 -13.36 -14.70
C VAL A 205 13.90 -13.91 -13.95
N ASP A 206 13.76 -14.30 -12.67
CA ASP A 206 14.81 -15.00 -11.94
C ASP A 206 14.95 -16.43 -12.50
N PRO A 207 16.15 -16.89 -12.86
CA PRO A 207 16.39 -18.27 -13.29
C PRO A 207 15.92 -19.34 -12.28
N ARG A 208 15.62 -18.94 -11.04
CA ARG A 208 15.10 -19.77 -9.95
C ARG A 208 13.60 -19.60 -9.71
N ALA A 209 12.85 -18.95 -10.60
CA ALA A 209 11.42 -18.72 -10.46
C ALA A 209 10.62 -20.02 -10.14
N GLU A 210 11.00 -21.14 -10.76
CA GLU A 210 10.40 -22.47 -10.51
C GLU A 210 10.49 -22.90 -9.03
N LEU A 211 11.51 -22.45 -8.27
CA LEU A 211 11.60 -22.75 -6.84
C LEU A 211 10.50 -22.08 -6.01
N PHE A 212 9.92 -20.98 -6.50
CA PHE A 212 8.94 -20.18 -5.78
C PHE A 212 7.50 -20.46 -6.25
N PHE A 213 7.32 -20.78 -7.54
CA PHE A 213 6.00 -20.93 -8.15
C PHE A 213 5.65 -22.35 -8.57
N GLY A 214 6.62 -23.28 -8.60
CA GLY A 214 6.44 -24.64 -9.12
C GLY A 214 6.71 -24.73 -10.60
#